data_AF-A0A6B3FHX7-F1
#
_entry.id   AF-A0A6B3FHX7-F1
#
_cell.length_a   1.000
_cell.length_b   1.000
_cell.length_c   1.000
_cell.angle_alpha   90.00
_cell.angle_beta   90.00
_cell.angle_gamma   90.00
#
_symmetry.space_group_name_H-M   'P 1'
#
loop_
_entity.id
_entity.type
_entity.pdbx_description
1 polymer ?
#
loop_
_entity_poly.entity_id
_entity_poly.type
_entity_poly.pdbx_seq_one_letter_code
_entity_poly.pdbx_strand_id
1 'polypeptide(L)'
;AGRGFLFGGSTGTVVSGAVDWLDRRGARDLTAVAVAPDLGERYLDTVYQDNWVRDLYGRGPLDAARPVAAGRAPAAPGAPTA
;
A
#
# COMPACT_ATOMS: atom_id res chain seq x y z
N ALA A 1 3.53 20.29 -3.88
CA ALA A 1 4.11 19.27 -2.97
C ALA A 1 3.31 17.98 -3.12
N GLY A 2 3.95 16.87 -3.46
CA GLY A 2 3.28 15.56 -3.56
C GLY A 2 2.79 15.10 -2.19
N ARG A 3 1.56 14.58 -2.11
CA ARG A 3 1.00 13.99 -0.89
C ARG A 3 1.27 12.49 -0.93
N GLY A 4 2.06 11.96 -0.01
CA GLY A 4 2.33 10.53 0.12
C GLY A 4 3.80 10.21 0.41
N PHE A 5 4.07 8.92 0.62
CA PHE A 5 5.41 8.37 0.81
C PHE A 5 5.77 7.48 -0.38
N LEU A 6 7.05 7.52 -0.78
CA LEU A 6 7.62 6.54 -1.71
C LEU A 6 8.22 5.41 -0.89
N PHE A 7 7.72 4.19 -1.09
CA PHE A 7 8.17 2.99 -0.41
C PHE A 7 8.85 2.01 -1.36
N GLY A 8 9.68 1.11 -0.83
CA GLY A 8 10.15 -0.03 -1.61
C GLY A 8 9.01 -1.01 -1.94
N GLY A 9 9.24 -1.83 -2.97
CA GLY A 9 8.21 -2.75 -3.49
C GLY A 9 7.65 -3.73 -2.46
N SER A 10 8.45 -4.11 -1.45
CA SER A 10 8.04 -5.00 -0.35
C SER A 10 6.85 -4.44 0.44
N THR A 11 6.74 -3.11 0.57
CA THR A 11 5.62 -2.46 1.27
C THR A 11 4.30 -2.73 0.56
N GLY A 12 4.30 -2.76 -0.79
CA GLY A 12 3.12 -3.15 -1.57
C GLY A 12 2.65 -4.58 -1.23
N THR A 13 3.58 -5.51 -1.09
CA THR A 13 3.29 -6.89 -0.67
C THR A 13 2.72 -6.95 0.75
N VAL A 14 3.31 -6.22 1.70
CA VAL A 14 2.82 -6.17 3.09
C VAL A 14 1.40 -5.61 3.16
N VAL A 15 1.14 -4.47 2.50
CA VAL A 15 -0.17 -3.82 2.52
C VAL A 15 -1.22 -4.71 1.84
N SER A 16 -0.90 -5.29 0.68
CA SER A 16 -1.81 -6.19 -0.05
C SER A 16 -2.20 -7.40 0.81
N GLY A 17 -1.23 -8.07 1.43
CA GLY A 17 -1.49 -9.22 2.29
C GLY A 17 -2.26 -8.86 3.58
N ALA A 18 -1.96 -7.70 4.18
CA ALA A 18 -2.67 -7.23 5.37
C ALA A 18 -4.14 -6.94 5.06
N VAL A 19 -4.43 -6.22 3.97
CA VAL A 19 -5.81 -5.91 3.55
C VAL A 19 -6.58 -7.19 3.25
N ASP A 20 -6.00 -8.09 2.46
CA ASP A 20 -6.61 -9.38 2.10
C ASP A 20 -6.87 -10.26 3.34
N TRP A 21 -5.95 -10.28 4.32
CA TRP A 21 -6.16 -11.00 5.58
C TRP A 21 -7.29 -10.39 6.42
N LEU A 22 -7.32 -9.06 6.56
CA LEU A 22 -8.34 -8.35 7.35
C LEU A 22 -9.74 -8.53 6.74
N ASP A 23 -9.84 -8.45 5.42
CA ASP A 23 -11.11 -8.63 4.70
C ASP A 23 -11.65 -10.05 4.87
N ARG A 24 -10.81 -11.08 4.71
CA ARG A 24 -11.22 -12.48 4.94
C ARG A 24 -11.67 -12.77 6.37
N ARG A 25 -11.16 -12.01 7.34
CA ARG A 25 -11.49 -12.20 8.77
C ARG A 25 -12.64 -11.32 9.23
N GLY A 26 -13.17 -10.44 8.39
CA GLY A 26 -14.17 -9.45 8.80
C GLY A 26 -13.64 -8.49 9.88
N ALA A 27 -12.33 -8.36 10.01
CA ALA A 27 -11.67 -7.73 11.15
C ALA A 27 -11.48 -6.22 10.94
N ARG A 28 -12.56 -5.52 10.58
CA ARG A 28 -12.53 -4.11 10.18
C ARG A 28 -12.30 -3.15 11.36
N ASP A 29 -12.58 -3.60 12.58
CA ASP A 29 -12.46 -2.80 13.80
C ASP A 29 -11.10 -2.97 14.52
N LEU A 30 -10.16 -3.71 13.93
CA LEU A 30 -8.81 -3.88 14.48
C LEU A 30 -7.89 -2.75 14.05
N THR A 31 -7.07 -2.27 14.98
CA THR A 31 -5.90 -1.46 14.66
C THR A 31 -4.78 -2.39 14.20
N ALA A 32 -4.51 -2.41 12.89
CA ALA A 32 -3.41 -3.16 12.31
C ALA A 32 -2.18 -2.27 12.10
N VAL A 33 -0.98 -2.85 12.30
CA VAL A 33 0.30 -2.20 12.02
C VAL A 33 1.00 -2.95 10.89
N ALA A 34 1.38 -2.22 9.84
CA ALA A 34 2.18 -2.71 8.73
C ALA A 34 3.57 -2.06 8.75
N VAL A 35 4.61 -2.82 8.40
CA VAL A 35 6.00 -2.36 8.41
C VAL A 35 6.50 -2.18 6.99
N ALA A 36 6.98 -0.97 6.70
CA ALA A 36 7.73 -0.64 5.47
C ALA A 36 9.24 -0.72 5.78
N PRO A 37 9.99 -1.68 5.20
CA PRO A 37 11.40 -1.87 5.52
C PRO A 37 12.32 -0.77 4.97
N ASP A 38 11.95 -0.17 3.84
CA ASP A 38 12.72 0.83 3.11
C ASP A 38 11.83 1.83 2.37
N LEU A 39 12.43 2.99 2.06
CA LEU A 39 11.84 4.01 1.20
C LEU A 39 12.12 3.71 -0.29
N GLY A 40 11.39 4.40 -1.16
CA GLY A 40 11.26 4.09 -2.58
C GLY A 40 12.36 4.62 -3.48
N GLU A 41 13.32 5.39 -3.00
CA GLU A 41 14.30 6.10 -3.84
C GLU A 41 15.13 5.15 -4.71
N ARG A 42 15.43 3.95 -4.21
CA ARG A 42 16.16 2.91 -4.95
C ARG A 42 15.34 2.20 -6.02
N TYR A 43 14.03 2.44 -6.04
CA TYR A 43 13.07 1.72 -6.87
C TYR A 43 12.44 2.62 -7.94
N LEU A 44 12.86 3.89 -8.03
CA LEU A 44 12.32 4.88 -8.95
C LEU A 44 12.35 4.42 -10.41
N ASP A 45 13.36 3.64 -10.81
CA ASP A 45 13.51 3.09 -12.16
C ASP A 45 12.91 1.66 -12.30
N THR A 46 12.15 1.20 -11.31
CA THR A 46 11.54 -0.13 -11.27
C THR A 46 10.02 -0.06 -11.17
N VAL A 47 9.41 -0.54 -10.08
CA VAL A 47 7.97 -0.61 -9.84
C VAL A 47 7.23 0.73 -9.96
N TYR A 48 7.95 1.86 -9.94
CA TYR A 48 7.41 3.20 -10.19
C TYR A 48 7.38 3.61 -11.68
N GLN A 49 7.90 2.79 -12.58
CA GLN A 49 7.86 3.01 -14.02
C GLN A 49 6.95 2.00 -14.72
N ASP A 50 5.96 2.49 -15.46
CA ASP A 50 5.00 1.64 -16.18
C ASP A 50 5.66 0.71 -17.20
N ASN A 51 6.76 1.14 -17.83
CA ASN A 51 7.51 0.30 -18.77
C ASN A 51 8.12 -0.91 -18.05
N TRP A 52 8.76 -0.72 -16.89
CA TRP A 52 9.33 -1.82 -16.10
C TRP A 52 8.25 -2.81 -15.67
N VAL A 53 7.11 -2.30 -15.20
CA VAL A 53 5.97 -3.14 -14.80
C VAL A 53 5.43 -3.93 -16.00
N ARG A 54 5.26 -3.27 -17.14
CA ARG A 54 4.77 -3.90 -18.37
C ARG A 54 5.72 -4.96 -18.90
N ASP A 55 7.02 -4.70 -18.84
CA ASP A 55 8.04 -5.60 -19.37
C ASP A 55 8.18 -6.85 -18.49
N LEU A 56 7.97 -6.74 -17.18
CA LEU A 56 8.06 -7.87 -16.25
C LEU A 56 6.74 -8.64 -16.06
N TYR A 57 5.60 -7.95 -16.06
CA TYR A 57 4.29 -8.53 -15.70
C TYR A 57 3.21 -8.40 -16.79
N GLY A 58 3.51 -7.76 -17.92
CA GLY A 58 2.52 -7.40 -18.92
C GLY A 58 1.63 -6.23 -18.47
N ARG A 59 0.55 -5.96 -19.21
CA ARG A 59 -0.35 -4.82 -18.92
C ARG A 59 -1.35 -5.06 -17.78
N GLY A 60 -1.57 -6.32 -17.38
CA GLY A 60 -2.60 -6.69 -16.40
C GLY A 60 -2.58 -5.85 -15.11
N PRO A 61 -1.42 -5.69 -14.43
CA PRO A 61 -1.34 -4.89 -13.21
C PRO A 61 -1.65 -3.40 -13.41
N LEU A 62 -1.29 -2.84 -14.56
CA LEU A 62 -1.53 -1.43 -14.90
C LEU A 62 -3.02 -1.19 -15.21
N ASP A 63 -3.67 -2.16 -15.85
CA ASP A 63 -5.10 -2.09 -16.19
C ASP A 63 -6.00 -2.29 -14.96
N ALA A 64 -5.54 -3.05 -13.95
CA ALA A 64 -6.26 -3.33 -12.72
C ALA A 64 -6.12 -2.25 -11.64
N ALA A 65 -5.17 -1.33 -11.78
CA ALA A 65 -4.90 -0.30 -10.80
C ALA A 65 -6.06 0.70 -10.70
N ARG A 66 -6.83 0.65 -9.61
CA ARG A 66 -7.85 1.67 -9.34
C ARG A 66 -7.17 2.95 -8.83
N PRO A 67 -7.58 4.16 -9.30
CA PRO A 67 -7.14 5.40 -8.68
C PRO A 67 -7.44 5.40 -7.18
N VAL A 68 -6.42 5.61 -6.36
CA VAL A 68 -6.61 5.76 -4.91
C VAL A 68 -7.18 7.15 -4.66
N ALA A 69 -8.42 7.23 -4.18
CA ALA A 69 -9.00 8.50 -3.73
C ALA A 69 -8.14 9.05 -2.58
N ALA A 70 -7.83 10.36 -2.61
CA ALA A 70 -7.07 11.02 -1.56
C ALA A 70 -7.70 10.71 -0.17
N GLY A 71 -6.93 10.08 0.70
CA GLY A 71 -7.43 9.42 1.91
C GLY A 71 -8.18 10.36 2.87
N ARG A 72 -9.28 9.86 3.43
CA ARG A 72 -9.91 10.43 4.63
C ARG A 72 -8.95 10.25 5.81
N ALA A 73 -8.82 11.28 6.65
CA ALA A 73 -8.01 11.21 7.86
C ALA A 73 -8.43 10.03 8.75
N PRO A 74 -7.48 9.28 9.34
CA PRO A 74 -7.81 8.23 10.28
C PRO A 74 -8.60 8.80 11.46
N ALA A 75 -9.62 8.06 11.91
CA ALA A 75 -10.29 8.38 13.17
C ALA A 75 -9.28 8.28 14.32
N ALA A 76 -9.32 9.22 15.25
CA ALA A 76 -8.40 9.25 16.39
C ALA A 76 -8.47 7.90 17.14
N PRO A 77 -7.32 7.33 17.56
CA PRO A 77 -7.32 6.10 18.34
C PRO A 77 -8.15 6.30 19.62
N GLY A 78 -9.06 5.36 19.88
CA GLY A 78 -9.81 5.32 21.14
C GLY A 78 -8.85 5.25 22.32
N ALA A 79 -9.12 6.04 23.36
CA ALA A 79 -8.29 6.09 24.56
C ALA A 79 -8.13 4.67 25.16
N PRO A 80 -6.93 4.32 25.67
CA PRO A 80 -6.73 3.04 26.33
C PRO A 80 -7.68 2.95 27.53
N THR A 81 -8.52 1.92 27.56
CA THR A 81 -9.26 1.53 28.76
C THR A 81 -8.26 1.03 29.79
N ALA A 82 -8.17 1.75 30.91
CA ALA A 82 -7.37 1.39 32.09
C ALA A 82 -7.89 0.12 32.78
#